data_AF-W0RQ92-F1
#
_entry.id   AF-W0RQ92-F1
#
_cell.length_a   1.000
_cell.length_b   1.000
_cell.length_c   1.000
_cell.angle_alpha   90.00
_cell.angle_beta   90.00
_cell.angle_gamma   90.00
#
_symmetry.space_group_name_H-M   'P 1'
#
loop_
_entity.id
_entity.type
_entity.pdbx_description
1 polymer ?
#
loop_
_entity_poly.entity_id
_entity_poly.type
_entity_poly.pdbx_seq_one_letter_code
_entity_poly.pdbx_strand_id
1 'polypeptide(L)'
;MRGTITLVGALLGACLLADCGNAYDDPTTPQVDPAVAADDALAAAGFLVTRDGAKQVVRATGDIKSGIDAYRALLGTLNPNTAGEQATGRREINWDGVPAAVTNTDAFPADFFNKNSPRGAVLATTGTGFRVADDGFAAVNPSYAGEFNVFSPAKVFAAVGSAALEVRFFVAGSATPATVTGFGAVFADVGRSGRTTIEYYDVAGRLIAAVAGPRQNGAAGLSFAGLVFDTPIVARVRITSGEAPLGASVRDATRGGSADLVVMDDFVYGEPHAIK
;
A
#
# COMPACT_ATOMS: atom_id res chain seq x y z
N MET A 1 -22.90 -13.89 15.16
CA MET A 1 -21.86 -13.18 15.92
C MET A 1 -20.53 -13.57 15.32
N ARG A 2 -19.87 -12.64 14.61
CA ARG A 2 -18.60 -12.91 13.91
C ARG A 2 -17.46 -12.66 14.90
N GLY A 3 -16.72 -13.70 15.25
CA GLY A 3 -15.49 -13.60 16.01
C GLY A 3 -14.35 -13.20 15.09
N THR A 4 -13.61 -12.16 15.47
CA THR A 4 -12.37 -11.74 14.83
C THR A 4 -11.29 -12.79 15.12
N ILE A 5 -10.82 -13.51 14.10
CA ILE A 5 -9.68 -14.41 14.22
C ILE A 5 -8.46 -13.68 13.67
N THR A 6 -7.55 -13.29 14.58
CA THR A 6 -6.22 -12.79 14.24
C THR A 6 -5.28 -13.99 14.12
N LEU A 7 -4.83 -14.32 12.91
CA LEU A 7 -3.81 -15.34 12.72
C LEU A 7 -2.43 -14.67 12.84
N VAL A 8 -1.77 -14.88 13.98
CA VAL A 8 -0.36 -14.50 14.17
C VAL A 8 0.49 -15.62 13.57
N GLY A 9 1.20 -15.32 12.49
CA GLY A 9 2.12 -16.26 11.85
C GLY A 9 3.44 -16.36 12.61
N ALA A 10 3.51 -17.22 13.62
CA ALA A 10 4.77 -17.78 14.12
C ALA A 10 4.55 -19.27 14.46
N LEU A 11 5.35 -20.15 13.86
CA LEU A 11 5.41 -21.56 14.26
C LEU A 11 5.88 -21.64 15.72
N LEU A 12 4.99 -22.00 16.64
CA LEU A 12 5.10 -23.03 17.70
C LEU A 12 3.97 -22.83 18.74
N GLY A 13 3.45 -23.93 19.26
CA GLY A 13 2.13 -23.99 19.90
C GLY A 13 2.02 -23.43 21.31
N ALA A 14 0.81 -23.04 21.69
CA ALA A 14 0.08 -23.63 22.81
C ALA A 14 -1.38 -23.14 22.77
N CYS A 15 -2.28 -24.09 23.01
CA CYS A 15 -3.72 -23.93 23.13
C CYS A 15 -4.07 -23.22 24.45
N LEU A 16 -5.13 -22.41 24.49
CA LEU A 16 -6.07 -22.28 25.61
C LEU A 16 -7.32 -21.51 25.15
N LEU A 17 -8.49 -22.14 25.31
CA LEU A 17 -9.84 -21.61 25.10
C LEU A 17 -10.39 -21.02 26.41
N ALA A 18 -11.27 -20.00 26.29
CA ALA A 18 -12.42 -19.62 27.15
C ALA A 18 -12.57 -18.08 27.17
N ASP A 19 -13.73 -17.41 27.22
CA ASP A 19 -15.15 -17.76 27.28
C ASP A 19 -15.97 -16.52 26.83
N CYS A 20 -17.25 -16.71 26.53
CA CYS A 20 -18.22 -15.67 26.21
C CYS A 20 -18.71 -14.92 27.47
N GLY A 21 -18.84 -13.58 27.42
CA GLY A 21 -19.55 -12.83 28.45
C GLY A 21 -19.64 -11.33 28.19
N ASN A 22 -20.85 -10.79 28.07
CA ASN A 22 -21.14 -9.35 28.07
C ASN A 22 -20.80 -8.75 29.45
N ALA A 23 -20.02 -7.68 29.50
CA ALA A 23 -19.91 -6.75 30.64
C ALA A 23 -19.60 -5.35 30.08
N TYR A 24 -20.53 -4.40 30.17
CA TYR A 24 -20.57 -3.32 31.17
C TYR A 24 -19.28 -2.50 31.19
N ASP A 25 -19.38 -1.26 30.68
CA ASP A 25 -18.33 -0.25 30.61
C ASP A 25 -17.75 0.05 32.00
N ASP A 26 -16.49 -0.32 32.21
CA ASP A 26 -15.62 0.16 33.29
C ASP A 26 -14.80 1.35 32.74
N PRO A 27 -14.91 2.57 33.32
CA PRO A 27 -14.22 3.76 32.81
C PRO A 27 -12.72 3.81 33.15
N THR A 28 -12.10 2.71 33.63
CA THR A 28 -10.69 2.72 34.07
C THR A 28 -9.72 1.96 33.16
N THR A 29 -10.18 1.30 32.10
CA THR A 29 -9.27 0.83 31.04
C THR A 29 -8.92 1.99 30.11
N PRO A 30 -7.62 2.33 29.93
CA PRO A 30 -7.24 3.28 28.89
C PRO A 30 -7.72 2.72 27.56
N GLN A 31 -8.69 3.40 26.93
CA GLN A 31 -9.18 3.05 25.61
C GLN A 31 -8.07 3.41 24.61
N VAL A 32 -7.17 2.46 24.37
CA VAL A 32 -6.07 2.62 23.40
C VAL A 32 -6.70 2.82 22.02
N ASP A 33 -6.25 3.84 21.29
CA ASP A 33 -6.65 4.06 19.90
C ASP A 33 -6.43 2.77 19.10
N PRO A 34 -7.43 2.26 18.35
CA PRO A 34 -7.29 1.05 17.54
C PRO A 34 -6.06 1.04 16.62
N ALA A 35 -5.58 2.21 16.18
CA ALA A 35 -4.35 2.32 15.41
C ALA A 35 -3.10 1.96 16.23
N VAL A 36 -3.02 2.42 17.48
CA VAL A 36 -1.88 2.16 18.38
C VAL A 36 -1.84 0.68 18.82
N ALA A 37 -3.00 0.09 19.11
CA ALA A 37 -3.08 -1.33 19.47
C ALA A 37 -2.64 -2.26 18.32
N ALA A 38 -2.91 -1.87 17.07
CA ALA A 38 -2.45 -2.61 15.90
C ALA A 38 -0.94 -2.47 15.67
N ASP A 39 -0.38 -1.28 15.94
CA ASP A 39 1.07 -1.03 15.83
C ASP A 39 1.86 -1.85 16.87
N ASP A 40 1.36 -2.00 18.11
CA ASP A 40 2.01 -2.80 19.15
C ASP A 40 2.05 -4.30 18.80
N ALA A 41 0.93 -4.85 18.34
CA ALA A 41 0.86 -6.24 17.89
C ALA A 41 1.80 -6.50 16.70
N LEU A 42 1.90 -5.52 15.80
CA LEU A 42 2.75 -5.57 14.64
C LEU A 42 4.24 -5.46 15.00
N ALA A 43 4.59 -4.62 15.98
CA ALA A 43 5.96 -4.48 16.46
C ALA A 43 6.56 -5.79 16.98
N ALA A 44 5.73 -6.66 17.58
CA ALA A 44 6.16 -7.98 18.06
C ALA A 44 6.33 -9.02 16.93
N ALA A 45 5.51 -8.94 15.87
CA ALA A 45 5.42 -9.98 14.83
C ALA A 45 6.11 -9.60 13.51
N GLY A 46 6.48 -8.33 13.30
CA GLY A 46 6.96 -7.76 12.03
C GLY A 46 5.87 -7.63 10.95
N PHE A 47 4.83 -8.48 11.03
CA PHE A 47 3.70 -8.50 10.13
C PHE A 47 2.40 -8.99 10.81
N LEU A 48 1.23 -8.51 10.35
CA LEU A 48 -0.09 -8.89 10.85
C LEU A 48 -1.08 -9.17 9.70
N VAL A 49 -1.74 -10.33 9.74
CA VAL A 49 -2.96 -10.64 8.95
C VAL A 49 -4.18 -10.56 9.86
N THR A 50 -5.18 -9.79 9.44
CA THR A 50 -6.51 -9.81 10.08
C THR A 50 -7.58 -10.19 9.06
N ARG A 51 -8.48 -11.09 9.46
CA ARG A 51 -9.63 -11.48 8.64
C ARG A 51 -10.92 -10.96 9.25
N ASP A 52 -11.70 -10.25 8.46
CA ASP A 52 -13.06 -9.84 8.77
C ASP A 52 -14.01 -10.28 7.65
N GLY A 53 -14.69 -11.41 7.86
CA GLY A 53 -15.56 -12.01 6.86
C GLY A 53 -14.83 -12.29 5.55
N ALA A 54 -15.25 -11.56 4.50
CA ALA A 54 -14.74 -11.66 3.14
C ALA A 54 -13.55 -10.73 2.85
N LYS A 55 -12.95 -10.14 3.89
CA LYS A 55 -11.83 -9.21 3.80
C LYS A 55 -10.63 -9.75 4.56
N GLN A 56 -9.45 -9.63 3.99
CA GLN A 56 -8.18 -9.94 4.64
C GLN A 56 -7.26 -8.73 4.52
N VAL A 57 -6.87 -8.16 5.66
CA VAL A 57 -5.93 -7.04 5.74
C VAL A 57 -4.55 -7.57 6.12
N VAL A 58 -3.54 -7.02 5.47
CA VAL A 58 -2.13 -7.38 5.61
C VAL A 58 -1.37 -6.09 5.90
N ARG A 59 -0.75 -5.97 7.08
CA ARG A 59 0.13 -4.85 7.46
C ARG A 59 1.51 -5.31 7.92
N ALA A 60 2.59 -4.74 7.38
CA ALA A 60 3.97 -5.04 7.75
C ALA A 60 4.75 -3.77 8.11
N THR A 61 5.75 -3.86 8.98
CA THR A 61 6.66 -2.74 9.30
C THR A 61 8.08 -3.25 9.54
N GLY A 62 9.10 -2.46 9.18
CA GLY A 62 10.50 -2.88 9.29
C GLY A 62 10.90 -3.81 8.15
N ASP A 63 11.28 -5.06 8.43
CA ASP A 63 11.46 -6.07 7.38
C ASP A 63 10.09 -6.58 6.93
N ILE A 64 9.58 -5.99 5.86
CA ILE A 64 8.23 -6.23 5.35
C ILE A 64 8.12 -7.46 4.43
N LYS A 65 9.22 -8.17 4.15
CA LYS A 65 9.26 -9.22 3.12
C LYS A 65 8.24 -10.31 3.38
N SER A 66 8.16 -10.81 4.61
CA SER A 66 7.21 -11.87 5.00
C SER A 66 5.75 -11.44 4.83
N GLY A 67 5.45 -10.17 5.13
CA GLY A 67 4.13 -9.59 4.95
C GLY A 67 3.72 -9.48 3.49
N ILE A 68 4.64 -9.02 2.64
CA ILE A 68 4.40 -8.98 1.19
C ILE A 68 4.25 -10.38 0.62
N ASP A 69 5.07 -11.35 1.04
CA ASP A 69 4.95 -12.73 0.57
C ASP A 69 3.60 -13.36 0.98
N ALA A 70 3.11 -13.07 2.19
CA ALA A 70 1.76 -13.43 2.60
C ALA A 70 0.69 -12.75 1.73
N TYR A 71 0.85 -11.47 1.41
CA TYR A 71 -0.06 -10.76 0.51
C TYR A 71 -0.09 -11.36 -0.90
N ARG A 72 1.08 -11.63 -1.47
CA ARG A 72 1.24 -12.26 -2.78
C ARG A 72 0.57 -13.63 -2.80
N ALA A 73 0.68 -14.41 -1.72
CA ALA A 73 0.01 -15.70 -1.60
C ALA A 73 -1.52 -15.59 -1.61
N LEU A 74 -2.10 -14.54 -1.01
CA LEU A 74 -3.55 -14.29 -1.04
C LEU A 74 -4.07 -13.97 -2.44
N LEU A 75 -3.27 -13.27 -3.26
CA LEU A 75 -3.65 -12.89 -4.63
C LEU A 75 -3.32 -13.97 -5.68
N GLY A 76 -2.36 -14.84 -5.40
CA GLY A 76 -1.95 -15.94 -6.28
C GLY A 76 -0.77 -15.58 -7.19
N THR A 77 -0.58 -16.40 -8.23
CA THR A 77 0.59 -16.36 -9.12
C THR A 77 0.77 -15.02 -9.83
N LEU A 78 2.01 -14.61 -10.07
CA LEU A 78 2.32 -13.39 -10.80
C LEU A 78 1.98 -13.55 -12.27
N ASN A 79 1.12 -12.68 -12.77
CA ASN A 79 0.97 -12.37 -14.18
C ASN A 79 1.82 -11.11 -14.43
N PRO A 80 2.98 -11.19 -15.11
CA PRO A 80 3.88 -10.05 -15.26
C PRO A 80 3.26 -8.93 -16.14
N ASN A 81 3.88 -8.60 -17.27
CA ASN A 81 3.39 -7.63 -18.24
C ASN A 81 2.53 -8.26 -19.35
N THR A 82 1.88 -9.41 -19.09
CA THR A 82 1.04 -10.10 -20.08
C THR A 82 -0.21 -9.27 -20.37
N ALA A 83 -0.40 -8.86 -21.63
CA ALA A 83 -1.60 -8.14 -22.04
C ALA A 83 -2.85 -9.03 -22.01
N GLY A 84 -4.00 -8.42 -21.79
CA GLY A 84 -5.29 -9.09 -21.64
C GLY A 84 -5.53 -9.65 -20.23
N GLU A 85 -6.79 -9.97 -19.98
CA GLU A 85 -7.26 -10.55 -18.73
C GLU A 85 -6.75 -11.99 -18.57
N GLN A 86 -6.18 -12.30 -17.42
CA GLN A 86 -5.85 -13.67 -17.02
C GLN A 86 -6.96 -14.28 -16.16
N ALA A 87 -6.99 -15.61 -16.07
CA ALA A 87 -8.06 -16.29 -15.32
C ALA A 87 -7.98 -16.05 -13.81
N THR A 88 -6.76 -15.99 -13.25
CA THR A 88 -6.48 -15.80 -11.82
C THR A 88 -5.11 -15.15 -11.65
N GLY A 89 -4.74 -14.80 -10.41
CA GLY A 89 -3.41 -14.35 -10.05
C GLY A 89 -3.35 -12.86 -9.73
N ARG A 90 -2.16 -12.28 -9.87
CA ARG A 90 -1.84 -10.93 -9.44
C ARG A 90 -0.97 -10.19 -10.46
N ARG A 91 -0.97 -8.86 -10.37
CA ARG A 91 -0.03 -7.95 -11.03
C ARG A 91 0.86 -7.27 -9.99
N GLU A 92 2.03 -6.85 -10.44
CA GLU A 92 3.02 -6.22 -9.59
C GLU A 92 3.80 -5.14 -10.35
N ILE A 93 3.93 -3.96 -9.75
CA ILE A 93 4.68 -2.81 -10.29
C ILE A 93 5.78 -2.47 -9.30
N ASN A 94 7.03 -2.70 -9.72
CA ASN A 94 8.24 -2.43 -8.93
C ASN A 94 9.07 -1.26 -9.43
N TRP A 95 8.55 -0.50 -10.40
CA TRP A 95 9.16 0.72 -10.97
C TRP A 95 10.50 0.53 -11.70
N ASP A 96 11.21 -0.58 -11.52
CA ASP A 96 12.56 -0.78 -12.03
C ASP A 96 12.65 -0.87 -13.55
N GLY A 97 11.60 -1.37 -14.19
CA GLY A 97 11.46 -1.41 -15.65
C GLY A 97 11.23 -0.04 -16.30
N VAL A 98 11.09 1.04 -15.51
CA VAL A 98 10.91 2.40 -16.03
C VAL A 98 12.21 2.88 -16.69
N PRO A 99 12.18 3.30 -17.98
CA PRO A 99 13.36 3.77 -18.69
C PRO A 99 13.91 5.09 -18.12
N ALA A 100 15.22 5.30 -18.29
CA ALA A 100 15.91 6.52 -17.84
C ALA A 100 15.29 7.81 -18.41
N ALA A 101 14.76 7.78 -19.64
CA ALA A 101 14.14 8.93 -20.30
C ALA A 101 12.89 9.48 -19.56
N VAL A 102 12.28 8.67 -18.70
CA VAL A 102 11.11 9.04 -17.88
C VAL A 102 11.36 8.80 -16.38
N THR A 103 12.63 8.64 -15.98
CA THR A 103 13.06 8.58 -14.57
C THR A 103 13.58 9.96 -14.17
N ASN A 104 13.37 10.37 -12.91
CA ASN A 104 13.75 11.69 -12.39
C ASN A 104 13.13 12.87 -13.14
N THR A 105 11.91 12.69 -13.63
CA THR A 105 11.07 13.72 -14.25
C THR A 105 9.69 13.71 -13.60
N ASP A 106 9.06 14.89 -13.53
CA ASP A 106 7.73 15.07 -12.92
C ASP A 106 6.58 14.74 -13.89
N ALA A 107 6.92 14.35 -15.13
CA ALA A 107 5.99 14.04 -16.21
C ALA A 107 5.96 12.54 -16.53
N PHE A 108 6.14 11.66 -15.53
CA PHE A 108 6.02 10.22 -15.76
C PHE A 108 4.59 9.88 -16.30
N PRO A 109 4.47 9.13 -17.41
CA PRO A 109 3.17 8.88 -18.02
C PRO A 109 2.23 8.08 -17.10
N ALA A 110 1.05 8.64 -16.85
CA ALA A 110 0.03 8.07 -15.98
C ALA A 110 -0.44 6.66 -16.40
N ASP A 111 -0.39 6.36 -17.70
CA ASP A 111 -0.83 5.11 -18.31
C ASP A 111 0.32 4.15 -18.63
N PHE A 112 1.56 4.42 -18.20
CA PHE A 112 2.72 3.59 -18.54
C PHE A 112 2.51 2.10 -18.22
N PHE A 113 1.96 1.79 -17.04
CA PHE A 113 1.66 0.43 -16.59
C PHE A 113 0.33 -0.13 -17.10
N ASN A 114 -0.34 0.58 -17.99
CA ASN A 114 -1.39 0.02 -18.83
C ASN A 114 -0.95 -0.12 -20.29
N LYS A 115 -0.19 0.84 -20.82
CA LYS A 115 0.16 0.95 -22.25
C LYS A 115 1.52 0.35 -22.60
N ASN A 116 2.58 0.74 -21.90
CA ASN A 116 3.97 0.36 -22.24
C ASN A 116 4.39 -0.95 -21.57
N SER A 117 3.87 -1.21 -20.37
CA SER A 117 4.14 -2.42 -19.60
C SER A 117 2.82 -2.97 -19.04
N PRO A 118 1.99 -3.65 -19.88
CA PRO A 118 0.59 -3.91 -19.60
C PRO A 118 0.34 -4.69 -18.31
N ARG A 119 -0.16 -3.98 -17.29
CA ARG A 119 -0.61 -4.51 -16.00
C ARG A 119 -1.96 -3.95 -15.56
N GLY A 120 -2.61 -3.16 -16.42
CA GLY A 120 -3.96 -2.69 -16.15
C GLY A 120 -4.08 -1.62 -15.09
N ALA A 121 -3.02 -0.86 -14.82
CA ALA A 121 -3.05 0.25 -13.86
C ALA A 121 -2.87 1.60 -14.58
N VAL A 122 -3.79 2.53 -14.32
CA VAL A 122 -3.68 3.93 -14.74
C VAL A 122 -3.74 4.82 -13.52
N LEU A 123 -2.78 5.72 -13.42
CA LEU A 123 -2.59 6.61 -12.27
C LEU A 123 -3.35 7.92 -12.47
N ALA A 124 -3.80 8.53 -11.38
CA ALA A 124 -4.31 9.90 -11.36
C ALA A 124 -3.86 10.61 -10.09
N THR A 125 -3.78 11.93 -10.11
CA THR A 125 -3.52 12.74 -8.91
C THR A 125 -4.19 14.10 -9.08
N THR A 126 -4.53 14.75 -7.97
CA THR A 126 -4.91 16.16 -7.95
C THR A 126 -3.69 17.10 -8.06
N GLY A 127 -2.49 16.55 -7.99
CA GLY A 127 -1.24 17.26 -8.25
C GLY A 127 -0.96 17.45 -9.74
N THR A 128 0.30 17.71 -10.07
CA THR A 128 0.74 18.07 -11.44
C THR A 128 1.29 16.91 -12.24
N GLY A 129 1.55 15.76 -11.63
CA GLY A 129 2.11 14.60 -12.32
C GLY A 129 2.65 13.55 -11.36
N PHE A 130 3.60 12.76 -11.86
CA PHE A 130 4.20 11.68 -11.12
C PHE A 130 5.69 11.62 -11.39
N ARG A 131 6.44 11.12 -10.42
CA ARG A 131 7.88 10.94 -10.53
C ARG A 131 8.28 9.57 -10.03
N VAL A 132 8.99 8.86 -10.89
CA VAL A 132 9.78 7.68 -10.53
C VAL A 132 11.21 8.15 -10.34
N ALA A 133 11.80 7.88 -9.19
CA ALA A 133 13.12 8.37 -8.81
C ALA A 133 14.07 7.21 -8.47
N ASP A 134 15.27 7.24 -9.04
CA ASP A 134 16.36 6.32 -8.72
C ASP A 134 17.41 6.95 -7.79
N ASP A 135 17.19 8.20 -7.38
CA ASP A 135 18.07 9.00 -6.52
C ASP A 135 17.43 9.31 -5.15
N GLY A 136 16.35 8.61 -4.79
CA GLY A 136 15.58 8.88 -3.57
C GLY A 136 15.05 10.31 -3.49
N PHE A 137 14.78 10.93 -4.65
CA PHE A 137 14.34 12.33 -4.77
C PHE A 137 15.38 13.38 -4.35
N ALA A 138 16.66 13.01 -4.23
CA ALA A 138 17.72 13.96 -3.86
C ALA A 138 17.87 15.13 -4.84
N ALA A 139 17.55 14.94 -6.13
CA ALA A 139 17.50 16.02 -7.11
C ALA A 139 16.34 17.01 -6.89
N VAL A 140 15.26 16.59 -6.23
CA VAL A 140 14.15 17.47 -5.84
C VAL A 140 14.55 18.29 -4.62
N ASN A 141 15.12 17.63 -3.61
CA ASN A 141 15.61 18.26 -2.40
C ASN A 141 16.79 17.45 -1.84
N PRO A 142 18.01 18.03 -1.75
CA PRO A 142 19.17 17.31 -1.25
C PRO A 142 19.03 16.75 0.18
N SER A 143 18.10 17.29 0.98
CA SER A 143 17.82 16.77 2.33
C SER A 143 17.16 15.39 2.34
N TYR A 144 16.62 14.91 1.23
CA TYR A 144 16.04 13.56 1.09
C TYR A 144 17.09 12.46 0.87
N ALA A 145 18.37 12.82 0.73
CA ALA A 145 19.43 11.84 0.58
C ALA A 145 19.43 10.85 1.76
N GLY A 146 19.22 9.58 1.44
CA GLY A 146 19.13 8.47 2.40
C GLY A 146 17.89 8.49 3.29
N GLU A 147 16.85 9.26 2.95
CA GLU A 147 15.59 9.28 3.71
C GLU A 147 14.73 8.06 3.38
N PHE A 148 14.53 7.81 2.08
CA PHE A 148 13.62 6.77 1.63
C PHE A 148 14.37 5.48 1.33
N ASN A 149 14.14 4.47 2.16
CA ASN A 149 14.60 3.11 1.89
C ASN A 149 13.79 2.48 0.76
N VAL A 150 14.40 1.53 0.05
CA VAL A 150 13.76 0.79 -1.06
C VAL A 150 13.50 -0.65 -0.65
N PHE A 151 12.36 -1.19 -1.06
CA PHE A 151 12.07 -2.62 -0.96
C PHE A 151 12.58 -3.36 -2.20
N SER A 152 12.22 -2.85 -3.38
CA SER A 152 12.73 -3.29 -4.67
C SER A 152 13.70 -2.24 -5.19
N PRO A 153 15.02 -2.50 -5.16
CA PRO A 153 15.98 -1.57 -5.74
C PRO A 153 15.84 -1.56 -7.26
N ALA A 154 15.88 -0.39 -7.92
CA ALA A 154 16.49 0.86 -7.46
C ALA A 154 15.53 2.06 -7.37
N LYS A 155 14.25 1.91 -7.73
CA LYS A 155 13.38 3.08 -7.95
C LYS A 155 12.20 3.15 -6.98
N VAL A 156 11.93 4.36 -6.50
CA VAL A 156 10.74 4.72 -5.72
C VAL A 156 9.86 5.68 -6.49
N PHE A 157 8.63 5.86 -6.03
CA PHE A 157 7.58 6.58 -6.72
C PHE A 157 6.82 7.56 -5.81
N ALA A 158 6.48 8.72 -6.34
CA ALA A 158 5.61 9.69 -5.67
C ALA A 158 4.73 10.44 -6.68
N ALA A 159 3.56 10.87 -6.22
CA ALA A 159 2.80 11.92 -6.91
C ALA A 159 3.48 13.27 -6.71
N VAL A 160 3.42 14.14 -7.72
CA VAL A 160 4.02 15.48 -7.70
C VAL A 160 2.93 16.50 -7.39
N GLY A 161 3.18 17.39 -6.42
CA GLY A 161 2.25 18.45 -6.04
C GLY A 161 1.02 18.00 -5.26
N SER A 162 0.94 16.73 -4.86
CA SER A 162 -0.08 16.19 -3.96
C SER A 162 0.47 14.98 -3.20
N ALA A 163 0.05 14.80 -1.94
CA ALA A 163 0.29 13.56 -1.20
C ALA A 163 -0.71 12.44 -1.60
N ALA A 164 -1.69 12.75 -2.43
CA ALA A 164 -2.73 11.82 -2.85
C ALA A 164 -2.56 11.39 -4.31
N LEU A 165 -2.71 10.08 -4.56
CA LEU A 165 -2.86 9.52 -5.90
C LEU A 165 -4.04 8.56 -5.96
N GLU A 166 -4.51 8.27 -7.16
CA GLU A 166 -5.48 7.23 -7.44
C GLU A 166 -4.90 6.22 -8.42
N VAL A 167 -5.28 4.95 -8.24
CA VAL A 167 -5.04 3.91 -9.24
C VAL A 167 -6.39 3.38 -9.71
N ARG A 168 -6.59 3.37 -11.02
CA ARG A 168 -7.76 2.81 -11.69
C ARG A 168 -7.35 1.58 -12.48
N PHE A 169 -8.23 0.58 -12.47
CA PHE A 169 -7.92 -0.71 -13.07
C PHE A 169 -8.62 -0.90 -14.42
N PHE A 170 -7.89 -1.52 -15.34
CA PHE A 170 -8.33 -1.85 -16.69
C PHE A 170 -7.85 -3.26 -17.04
N VAL A 171 -8.53 -3.92 -17.97
CA VAL A 171 -7.97 -5.12 -18.59
C VAL A 171 -6.63 -4.73 -19.20
N ALA A 172 -5.56 -5.42 -18.80
CA ALA A 172 -4.18 -5.01 -19.07
C ALA A 172 -3.94 -4.73 -20.57
N GLY A 173 -3.48 -3.52 -20.92
CA GLY A 173 -3.23 -3.17 -22.32
C GLY A 173 -4.44 -2.61 -23.07
N SER A 174 -5.56 -2.37 -22.39
CA SER A 174 -6.81 -1.94 -23.03
C SER A 174 -7.45 -0.74 -22.31
N ALA A 175 -8.54 -0.23 -22.89
CA ALA A 175 -9.40 0.78 -22.28
C ALA A 175 -10.60 0.18 -21.53
N THR A 176 -10.72 -1.16 -21.46
CA THR A 176 -11.85 -1.83 -20.79
C THR A 176 -11.70 -1.70 -19.28
N PRO A 177 -12.62 -1.00 -18.57
CA PRO A 177 -12.57 -0.87 -17.13
C PRO A 177 -12.63 -2.23 -16.43
N ALA A 178 -11.89 -2.36 -15.33
CA ALA A 178 -11.78 -3.61 -14.60
C ALA A 178 -11.87 -3.39 -13.08
N THR A 179 -12.10 -4.49 -12.38
CA THR A 179 -12.00 -4.59 -10.92
C THR A 179 -10.95 -5.60 -10.53
N VAL A 180 -10.31 -5.39 -9.37
CA VAL A 180 -9.34 -6.32 -8.78
C VAL A 180 -9.86 -6.84 -7.44
N THR A 181 -9.36 -7.99 -7.00
CA THR A 181 -9.67 -8.58 -5.68
C THR A 181 -9.03 -7.81 -4.53
N GLY A 182 -7.94 -7.10 -4.76
CA GLY A 182 -7.24 -6.36 -3.73
C GLY A 182 -6.12 -5.50 -4.28
N PHE A 183 -5.63 -4.59 -3.45
CA PHE A 183 -4.47 -3.73 -3.74
C PHE A 183 -3.67 -3.50 -2.46
N GLY A 184 -2.36 -3.54 -2.56
CA GLY A 184 -1.43 -3.19 -1.50
C GLY A 184 -0.23 -2.44 -2.05
N ALA A 185 0.38 -1.64 -1.18
CA ALA A 185 1.54 -0.83 -1.52
C ALA A 185 2.60 -0.89 -0.42
N VAL A 186 3.85 -0.79 -0.86
CA VAL A 186 5.00 -0.51 -0.01
C VAL A 186 5.15 1.00 0.12
N PHE A 187 5.43 1.43 1.35
CA PHE A 187 5.69 2.80 1.73
C PHE A 187 7.06 2.90 2.39
N ALA A 188 7.78 3.96 2.07
CA ALA A 188 9.02 4.34 2.75
C ALA A 188 8.77 5.59 3.60
N ASP A 189 9.28 5.56 4.83
CA ASP A 189 9.25 6.66 5.79
C ASP A 189 7.89 6.98 6.43
N VAL A 190 7.04 5.98 6.72
CA VAL A 190 5.80 6.21 7.48
C VAL A 190 6.12 6.57 8.93
N GLY A 191 6.30 7.84 9.25
CA GLY A 191 6.69 8.31 10.58
C GLY A 191 5.51 8.60 11.51
N ARG A 192 4.29 8.76 10.98
CA ARG A 192 3.07 9.04 11.79
C ARG A 192 1.92 8.09 11.48
N SER A 193 1.39 7.43 12.52
CA SER A 193 0.26 6.51 12.41
C SER A 193 -0.98 7.20 11.83
N GLY A 194 -1.66 6.53 10.89
CA GLY A 194 -2.92 7.01 10.30
C GLY A 194 -2.80 8.16 9.28
N ARG A 195 -1.59 8.58 8.92
CA ARG A 195 -1.35 9.59 7.88
C ARG A 195 -1.14 9.01 6.49
N THR A 196 -0.67 7.77 6.43
CA THR A 196 -0.54 7.00 5.19
C THR A 196 -1.67 6.00 5.09
N THR A 197 -2.48 6.07 4.03
CA THR A 197 -3.70 5.26 3.90
C THR A 197 -3.94 4.79 2.48
N ILE A 198 -4.56 3.63 2.34
CA ILE A 198 -5.17 3.14 1.10
C ILE A 198 -6.68 3.05 1.31
N GLU A 199 -7.43 3.80 0.52
CA GLU A 199 -8.88 3.77 0.44
C GLU A 199 -9.31 2.98 -0.80
N TYR A 200 -10.29 2.09 -0.65
CA TYR A 200 -10.76 1.18 -1.68
C TYR A 200 -12.17 1.55 -2.10
N TYR A 201 -12.41 1.67 -3.40
CA TYR A 201 -13.70 2.07 -3.94
C TYR A 201 -14.22 1.06 -4.96
N ASP A 202 -15.54 0.85 -4.92
CA ASP A 202 -16.24 0.03 -5.91
C ASP A 202 -16.53 0.81 -7.21
N VAL A 203 -17.18 0.11 -8.16
CA VAL A 203 -17.55 0.65 -9.49
C VAL A 203 -18.52 1.85 -9.41
N ALA A 204 -19.28 1.98 -8.31
CA ALA A 204 -20.18 3.11 -8.05
C ALA A 204 -19.46 4.27 -7.36
N GLY A 205 -18.16 4.16 -7.09
CA GLY A 205 -17.36 5.16 -6.40
C GLY A 205 -17.58 5.17 -4.89
N ARG A 206 -18.21 4.15 -4.30
CA ARG A 206 -18.44 4.07 -2.85
C ARG A 206 -17.19 3.55 -2.16
N LEU A 207 -16.81 4.17 -1.04
CA LEU A 207 -15.76 3.67 -0.16
C LEU A 207 -16.21 2.35 0.47
N ILE A 208 -15.46 1.27 0.23
CA ILE A 208 -15.78 -0.08 0.72
C ILE A 208 -14.82 -0.57 1.81
N ALA A 209 -13.65 0.06 1.93
CA ALA A 209 -12.68 -0.15 2.99
C ALA A 209 -11.62 0.97 3.00
N ALA A 210 -10.93 1.12 4.13
CA ALA A 210 -9.72 1.91 4.25
C ALA A 210 -8.71 1.16 5.13
N VAL A 211 -7.43 1.22 4.77
CA VAL A 211 -6.33 0.58 5.49
C VAL A 211 -5.21 1.60 5.67
N ALA A 212 -4.89 1.92 6.91
CA ALA A 212 -3.69 2.69 7.23
C ALA A 212 -2.42 1.83 7.12
N GLY A 213 -1.36 2.43 6.56
CA GLY A 213 0.01 1.94 6.70
C GLY A 213 0.43 2.03 8.17
N PRO A 214 1.01 0.96 8.73
CA PRO A 214 1.53 1.01 10.09
C PRO A 214 2.68 2.01 10.17
N ARG A 215 2.93 2.56 11.36
CA ARG A 215 4.14 3.37 11.56
C ARG A 215 5.37 2.50 11.38
N GLN A 216 6.39 3.04 10.73
CA GLN A 216 7.66 2.35 10.55
C GLN A 216 8.30 2.04 11.92
N ASN A 217 8.81 0.81 12.05
CA ASN A 217 9.59 0.36 13.21
C ASN A 217 10.89 -0.27 12.72
N GLY A 218 12.00 0.05 13.38
CA GLY A 218 13.32 -0.50 13.08
C GLY A 218 14.06 0.18 11.93
N ALA A 219 15.27 -0.33 11.65
CA ALA A 219 16.26 0.31 10.79
C ALA A 219 15.91 0.31 9.28
N ALA A 220 15.02 -0.57 8.84
CA ALA A 220 14.63 -0.67 7.43
C ALA A 220 13.66 0.43 6.98
N GLY A 221 12.93 1.09 7.90
CA GLY A 221 12.09 2.25 7.57
C GLY A 221 11.00 2.02 6.50
N LEU A 222 10.54 0.77 6.36
CA LEU A 222 9.52 0.40 5.38
C LEU A 222 8.22 0.00 6.07
N SER A 223 7.11 0.20 5.38
CA SER A 223 5.78 -0.22 5.79
C SER A 223 5.03 -0.83 4.60
N PHE A 224 4.24 -1.86 4.84
CA PHE A 224 3.32 -2.42 3.85
C PHE A 224 1.90 -2.34 4.39
N ALA A 225 0.96 -1.98 3.51
CA ALA A 225 -0.46 -2.17 3.77
C ALA A 225 -1.17 -2.68 2.51
N GLY A 226 -2.07 -3.64 2.71
CA GLY A 226 -2.90 -4.18 1.65
C GLY A 226 -4.18 -4.82 2.17
N LEU A 227 -5.16 -4.93 1.27
CA LEU A 227 -6.47 -5.53 1.53
C LEU A 227 -6.85 -6.42 0.35
N VAL A 228 -7.29 -7.64 0.65
CA VAL A 228 -7.86 -8.57 -0.32
C VAL A 228 -9.31 -8.86 0.05
N PHE A 229 -10.18 -8.84 -0.96
CA PHE A 229 -11.56 -9.30 -0.93
C PHE A 229 -11.68 -10.67 -1.62
N ASP A 230 -12.65 -11.48 -1.22
CA ASP A 230 -12.91 -12.79 -1.83
C ASP A 230 -13.31 -12.72 -3.33
N THR A 231 -13.74 -11.54 -3.81
CA THR A 231 -14.17 -11.31 -5.20
C THR A 231 -13.62 -9.99 -5.74
N PRO A 232 -13.46 -9.84 -7.08
CA PRO A 232 -12.97 -8.60 -7.67
C PRO A 232 -14.05 -7.51 -7.57
N ILE A 233 -13.88 -6.58 -6.63
CA ILE A 233 -14.83 -5.50 -6.38
C ILE A 233 -14.19 -4.12 -6.32
N VAL A 234 -12.85 -4.05 -6.31
CA VAL A 234 -12.10 -2.78 -6.21
C VAL A 234 -11.90 -2.24 -7.62
N ALA A 235 -12.59 -1.15 -7.97
CA ALA A 235 -12.44 -0.48 -9.26
C ALA A 235 -11.39 0.64 -9.21
N ARG A 236 -11.19 1.21 -8.01
CA ARG A 236 -10.25 2.31 -7.77
C ARG A 236 -9.69 2.21 -6.36
N VAL A 237 -8.42 2.55 -6.21
CA VAL A 237 -7.86 2.91 -4.91
C VAL A 237 -7.43 4.37 -4.89
N ARG A 238 -7.53 5.00 -3.74
CA ARG A 238 -6.89 6.29 -3.44
C ARG A 238 -5.85 6.05 -2.36
N ILE A 239 -4.63 6.50 -2.61
CA ILE A 239 -3.52 6.40 -1.68
C ILE A 239 -3.21 7.81 -1.20
N THR A 240 -3.06 7.98 0.10
CA THR A 240 -2.45 9.16 0.72
C THR A 240 -1.12 8.72 1.31
N SER A 241 -0.03 9.35 0.88
CA SER A 241 1.33 9.06 1.33
C SER A 241 1.84 10.22 2.19
N GLY A 242 1.69 10.08 3.51
CA GLY A 242 2.08 11.09 4.48
C GLY A 242 1.15 12.31 4.50
N GLU A 243 1.68 13.44 4.94
CA GLU A 243 0.92 14.67 5.21
C GLU A 243 1.14 15.78 4.17
N ALA A 244 2.18 15.67 3.34
CA ALA A 244 2.51 16.68 2.33
C ALA A 244 3.18 16.06 1.10
N PRO A 245 3.05 16.69 -0.09
CA PRO A 245 3.88 16.34 -1.23
C PRO A 245 5.34 16.68 -0.99
N LEU A 246 6.23 15.98 -1.70
CA LEU A 246 7.65 16.34 -1.78
C LEU A 246 7.81 17.73 -2.44
N GLY A 247 8.89 18.43 -2.09
CA GLY A 247 9.21 19.71 -2.69
C GLY A 247 10.56 20.28 -2.28
N ALA A 248 11.09 21.20 -3.09
CA ALA A 248 12.43 21.77 -2.92
C ALA A 248 12.65 22.48 -1.56
N SER A 249 11.58 22.98 -0.94
CA SER A 249 11.61 23.65 0.37
C SER A 249 10.92 22.86 1.47
N VAL A 250 10.43 21.65 1.18
CA VAL A 250 9.71 20.80 2.14
C VAL A 250 10.68 19.82 2.76
N ARG A 251 10.72 19.76 4.09
CA ARG A 251 11.51 18.79 4.84
C ARG A 251 10.60 17.81 5.54
N ASP A 252 11.09 16.59 5.73
CA ASP A 252 10.42 15.62 6.57
C ASP A 252 10.42 16.06 8.04
N ALA A 253 9.42 15.61 8.80
CA ALA A 253 9.27 15.88 10.22
C ALA A 253 10.51 15.49 11.04
N THR A 254 11.19 14.40 10.68
CA THR A 254 12.41 13.93 11.33
C THR A 254 13.64 14.77 10.97
N ARG A 255 13.56 15.57 9.89
CA ARG A 255 14.63 16.48 9.41
C ARG A 255 14.31 17.96 9.61
N GLY A 256 13.47 18.27 10.60
CA GLY A 256 13.13 19.63 11.01
C GLY A 256 11.99 20.28 10.19
N GLY A 257 11.24 19.49 9.43
CA GLY A 257 9.96 19.89 8.85
C GLY A 257 8.79 19.69 9.81
N SER A 258 7.57 19.99 9.34
CA SER A 258 6.33 19.85 10.12
C SER A 258 5.46 18.66 9.70
N ALA A 259 5.66 18.14 8.49
CA ALA A 259 4.86 17.09 7.86
C ALA A 259 5.68 15.80 7.70
N ASP A 260 5.01 14.66 7.89
CA ASP A 260 5.53 13.33 7.54
C ASP A 260 5.54 13.16 6.01
N LEU A 261 6.70 12.91 5.42
CA LEU A 261 6.85 12.70 3.98
C LEU A 261 7.00 11.21 3.70
N VAL A 262 6.16 10.68 2.83
CA VAL A 262 6.15 9.26 2.50
C VAL A 262 6.18 9.09 1.00
N VAL A 263 7.04 8.19 0.53
CA VAL A 263 7.06 7.75 -0.88
C VAL A 263 6.66 6.29 -0.97
N MET A 264 6.39 5.83 -2.18
CA MET A 264 5.95 4.47 -2.44
C MET A 264 6.99 3.69 -3.22
N ASP A 265 6.91 2.37 -3.07
CA ASP A 265 7.64 1.42 -3.89
C ASP A 265 6.62 0.42 -4.47
N ASP A 266 6.90 -0.88 -4.45
CA ASP A 266 6.04 -1.95 -4.96
C ASP A 266 4.53 -1.74 -4.76
N PHE A 267 3.79 -1.81 -5.88
CA PHE A 267 2.34 -2.02 -5.87
C PHE A 267 2.02 -3.48 -6.23
N VAL A 268 1.17 -4.11 -5.43
CA VAL A 268 0.73 -5.51 -5.63
C VAL A 268 -0.79 -5.54 -5.66
N TYR A 269 -1.39 -6.12 -6.69
CA TYR A 269 -2.86 -6.16 -6.80
C TYR A 269 -3.35 -7.39 -7.56
N GLY A 270 -4.60 -7.77 -7.33
CA GLY A 270 -5.21 -8.90 -8.02
C GLY A 270 -5.28 -8.70 -9.54
N GLU A 271 -5.44 -9.78 -10.29
CA GLU A 271 -5.66 -9.69 -11.74
C GLU A 271 -6.86 -8.78 -12.06
N PRO A 272 -6.71 -7.79 -12.94
CA PRO A 272 -7.83 -6.97 -13.40
C PRO A 272 -8.80 -7.77 -14.25
N HIS A 273 -10.04 -7.90 -13.78
CA HIS A 273 -11.14 -8.51 -14.52
C HIS A 273 -12.12 -7.47 -15.03
N ALA A 274 -12.50 -7.57 -16.31
CA ALA A 274 -13.45 -6.65 -16.94
C ALA A 274 -14.73 -6.52 -16.10
N ILE A 275 -15.20 -5.29 -15.95
CA ILE A 275 -16.54 -5.03 -15.39
C ILE A 275 -17.56 -5.60 -16.39
N LYS A 276 -18.45 -6.47 -15.89
CA LYS A 276 -19.53 -7.09 -16.66
C LYS A 276 -20.84 -6.34 -16.50
#